data_AF-A0A3N8AD57-F1
#
_entry.id   AF-A0A3N8AD57-F1
#
_cell.length_a   1.000
_cell.length_b   1.000
_cell.length_c   1.000
_cell.angle_alpha   90.00
_cell.angle_beta   90.00
_cell.angle_gamma   90.00
#
_symmetry.space_group_name_H-M   'P 1'
#
loop_
_entity.id
_entity.type
_entity.pdbx_description
1 polymer ?
#
loop_
_entity_poly.entity_id
_entity_poly.type
_entity_poly.pdbx_seq_one_letter_code
_entity_poly.pdbx_strand_id
1 'polypeptide(L)'
;MVADASGGTSQAAHDFAMQRMVQAGVVPVTWQQVLLEWQRDWARRDSYDAVMAIAKEHSGAYGMGVDYAYTMVHKAAERTQTPHESLPPVPAK
;
A
#
# COMPACT_ATOMS: atom_id res chain seq x y z
N MET A 1 2.94 -14.88 -8.72
CA MET A 1 1.82 -14.19 -9.39
C MET A 1 1.28 -13.15 -8.42
N VAL A 2 1.03 -11.92 -8.89
CA VAL A 2 0.63 -10.79 -8.05
C VAL A 2 -0.89 -10.60 -8.13
N ALA A 3 -1.62 -11.15 -7.15
CA ALA A 3 -3.06 -11.36 -7.23
C ALA A 3 -3.85 -10.04 -7.31
N ASP A 4 -3.48 -9.06 -6.49
CA ASP A 4 -4.08 -7.72 -6.42
C ASP A 4 -3.64 -6.79 -7.56
N ALA A 5 -2.75 -7.25 -8.43
CA ALA A 5 -2.34 -6.56 -9.65
C ALA A 5 -2.65 -7.38 -10.92
N SER A 6 -3.48 -8.43 -10.80
CA SER A 6 -3.90 -9.29 -11.91
C SER A 6 -5.42 -9.34 -12.01
N GLY A 7 -5.97 -9.28 -13.23
CA GLY A 7 -7.42 -9.33 -13.48
C GLY A 7 -7.82 -10.41 -14.48
N GLY A 8 -9.08 -10.83 -14.45
CA GLY A 8 -9.70 -11.71 -15.45
C GLY A 8 -10.83 -10.98 -16.19
N THR A 9 -11.30 -11.54 -17.31
CA THR A 9 -12.46 -10.99 -18.06
C THR A 9 -13.77 -11.06 -17.28
N SER A 10 -13.83 -11.89 -16.23
CA SER A 10 -14.89 -11.95 -15.22
C SER A 10 -14.31 -12.44 -13.89
N GLN A 11 -15.07 -12.28 -12.80
CA GLN A 11 -14.68 -12.79 -11.48
C GLN A 11 -14.45 -14.30 -11.53
N ALA A 12 -15.39 -15.05 -12.13
CA ALA A 12 -15.25 -16.51 -12.27
C ALA A 12 -14.01 -16.90 -13.08
N ALA A 13 -13.72 -16.20 -14.18
CA ALA A 13 -12.52 -16.47 -14.99
C ALA A 13 -11.23 -16.22 -14.20
N HIS A 14 -11.18 -15.14 -13.41
CA HIS A 14 -10.05 -14.86 -12.51
C HIS A 14 -9.90 -15.97 -11.47
N ASP A 15 -10.98 -16.31 -10.75
CA ASP A 15 -10.94 -17.31 -9.66
C ASP A 15 -10.46 -18.68 -10.13
N PHE A 16 -10.95 -19.16 -11.28
CA PHE A 16 -10.50 -20.44 -11.84
C PHE A 16 -9.04 -20.39 -12.34
N ALA A 17 -8.57 -19.25 -12.87
CA ALA A 17 -7.17 -19.08 -13.22
C ALA A 17 -6.27 -19.11 -11.97
N MET A 18 -6.70 -18.46 -10.87
CA MET A 18 -6.01 -18.50 -9.57
C MET A 18 -5.87 -19.94 -9.07
N GLN A 19 -6.94 -20.72 -9.08
CA GLN A 19 -6.92 -22.13 -8.67
C GLN A 19 -5.92 -22.95 -9.50
N ARG A 20 -5.90 -22.77 -10.83
CA ARG A 20 -4.97 -23.47 -11.71
C ARG A 20 -3.51 -23.09 -11.44
N MET A 21 -3.24 -21.82 -11.15
CA MET A 21 -1.88 -21.36 -10.78
C MET A 21 -1.42 -22.02 -9.48
N VAL A 22 -2.28 -22.09 -8.48
CA VAL A 22 -1.96 -22.77 -7.20
C VAL A 22 -1.71 -24.27 -7.42
N GLN A 23 -2.52 -24.95 -8.23
CA GLN A 23 -2.30 -26.37 -8.57
C GLN A 23 -0.95 -26.60 -9.29
N ALA A 24 -0.48 -25.62 -10.06
CA ALA A 24 0.84 -25.64 -10.70
C ALA A 24 1.99 -25.26 -9.75
N GLY A 25 1.73 -25.06 -8.46
CA GLY A 25 2.72 -24.71 -7.44
C GLY A 25 3.04 -23.22 -7.33
N VAL A 26 2.28 -22.34 -8.01
CA VAL A 26 2.47 -20.89 -7.87
C VAL A 26 1.92 -20.44 -6.51
N VAL A 27 2.72 -19.64 -5.79
CA VAL A 27 2.28 -18.96 -4.56
C VAL A 27 1.79 -17.55 -4.93
N PRO A 28 0.48 -17.27 -4.84
CA PRO A 28 -0.04 -15.92 -5.07
C PRO A 28 0.37 -14.99 -3.93
N VAL A 29 0.75 -13.77 -4.26
CA VAL A 29 1.13 -12.71 -3.31
C VAL A 29 0.51 -11.38 -3.73
N THR A 30 0.59 -10.37 -2.87
CA THR A 30 0.20 -8.99 -3.20
C THR A 30 1.40 -8.18 -3.72
N TRP A 31 1.15 -7.07 -4.40
CA TRP A 31 2.23 -6.19 -4.89
C TRP A 31 3.07 -5.67 -3.72
N GLN A 32 2.43 -5.39 -2.58
CA GLN A 32 3.11 -4.89 -1.39
C GLN A 32 4.02 -5.96 -0.78
N GLN A 33 3.59 -7.22 -0.76
CA GLN A 33 4.44 -8.33 -0.32
C GLN A 33 5.69 -8.45 -1.21
N VAL A 34 5.54 -8.35 -2.54
CA VAL A 34 6.69 -8.34 -3.47
C VAL A 34 7.64 -7.18 -3.17
N LEU A 35 7.11 -5.96 -3.02
CA LEU A 35 7.93 -4.78 -2.71
C LEU A 35 8.73 -4.97 -1.43
N LEU A 36 8.09 -5.48 -0.38
CA LEU A 36 8.72 -5.68 0.93
C LEU A 36 9.68 -6.87 0.96
N GLU A 37 9.46 -7.90 0.16
CA GLU A 37 10.43 -9.00 -0.03
C GLU A 37 11.70 -8.54 -0.76
N TRP A 38 11.56 -7.60 -1.71
CA TRP A 38 12.71 -6.96 -2.36
C TRP A 38 13.47 -6.03 -1.43
N GLN A 39 12.77 -5.16 -0.70
CA GLN A 39 13.42 -4.30 0.30
C GLN A 39 14.11 -5.18 1.36
N ARG A 40 13.36 -6.10 1.97
CA ARG A 40 13.71 -7.10 3.02
C ARG A 40 14.33 -6.57 4.31
N ASP A 41 15.13 -5.51 4.25
CA ASP A 41 15.85 -4.91 5.36
C ASP A 41 15.92 -3.39 5.22
N TRP A 42 15.56 -2.65 6.26
CA TRP A 42 15.59 -1.19 6.31
C TRP A 42 16.99 -0.60 6.53
N ALA A 43 17.99 -1.43 6.82
CA ALA A 43 19.39 -1.03 6.75
C ALA A 43 19.85 -0.77 5.31
N ARG A 44 19.15 -1.31 4.30
CA ARG A 44 19.44 -1.06 2.87
C ARG A 44 18.88 0.29 2.44
N ARG A 45 19.76 1.29 2.42
CA ARG A 45 19.38 2.67 2.14
C ARG A 45 19.21 2.98 0.65
N ASP A 46 19.87 2.25 -0.24
CA ASP A 46 19.85 2.51 -1.69
C ASP A 46 18.43 2.49 -2.29
N SER A 47 17.54 1.63 -1.78
CA SER A 47 16.14 1.51 -2.21
C SER A 47 15.14 2.15 -1.25
N TYR A 48 15.59 2.68 -0.10
CA TYR A 48 14.71 3.12 0.98
C TYR A 48 13.72 4.19 0.54
N ASP A 49 14.23 5.28 -0.06
CA ASP A 49 13.40 6.41 -0.46
C ASP A 49 12.41 6.03 -1.56
N ALA A 50 12.84 5.21 -2.52
CA ALA A 50 11.98 4.71 -3.59
C ALA A 50 10.84 3.83 -3.05
N VAL A 51 11.15 2.90 -2.14
CA VAL A 51 10.16 2.03 -1.49
C VAL A 51 9.19 2.86 -0.64
N MET A 52 9.70 3.82 0.14
CA MET A 52 8.87 4.73 0.94
C MET A 52 7.96 5.59 0.07
N ALA A 53 8.43 6.07 -1.08
CA ALA A 53 7.61 6.84 -2.01
C ALA A 53 6.44 6.00 -2.54
N ILE A 54 6.70 4.76 -2.97
CA ILE A 54 5.65 3.83 -3.44
C ILE A 54 4.65 3.53 -2.32
N ALA A 55 5.13 3.27 -1.11
CA ALA A 55 4.28 2.94 0.04
C ALA A 55 3.35 4.10 0.42
N LYS A 56 3.87 5.33 0.46
CA LYS A 56 3.07 6.54 0.78
C LYS A 56 1.97 6.81 -0.25
N GLU A 57 2.22 6.49 -1.51
CA GLU A 57 1.27 6.75 -2.58
C GLU A 57 0.21 5.65 -2.73
N HIS A 58 0.62 4.37 -2.64
CA HIS A 58 -0.23 3.26 -3.05
C HIS A 58 -0.64 2.30 -1.93
N SER A 59 -0.06 2.42 -0.73
CA SER A 59 -0.24 1.42 0.33
C SER A 59 -1.28 1.80 1.40
N GLY A 60 -2.18 2.74 1.09
CA GLY A 60 -3.31 3.11 1.94
C GLY A 60 -2.91 3.35 3.40
N ALA A 61 -3.41 2.52 4.32
CA ALA A 61 -3.13 2.62 5.75
C ALA A 61 -1.64 2.54 6.10
N TYR A 62 -0.84 1.74 5.38
CA TYR A 62 0.61 1.69 5.62
C TYR A 62 1.27 3.00 5.20
N GLY A 63 0.86 3.56 4.06
CA GLY A 63 1.28 4.89 3.61
C GLY A 63 0.94 5.99 4.62
N MET A 64 -0.28 5.96 5.19
CA MET A 64 -0.66 6.87 6.27
C MET A 64 0.18 6.68 7.54
N GLY A 65 0.55 5.44 7.86
CA GLY A 65 1.46 5.15 8.98
C GLY A 65 2.85 5.76 8.77
N VAL A 66 3.36 5.73 7.53
CA VAL A 66 4.61 6.43 7.17
C VAL A 66 4.45 7.93 7.36
N ASP A 67 3.39 8.54 6.82
CA ASP A 67 3.13 9.98 6.97
C ASP A 67 3.02 10.38 8.46
N TYR A 68 2.30 9.60 9.26
CA TYR A 68 2.20 9.79 10.71
C TYR A 68 3.57 9.76 11.39
N ALA A 69 4.42 8.77 11.07
CA ALA A 69 5.76 8.70 11.66
C ALA A 69 6.62 9.91 11.27
N TYR A 70 6.55 10.34 10.01
CA TYR A 70 7.30 11.51 9.55
C TYR A 70 6.83 12.80 10.24
N THR A 71 5.52 13.03 10.35
CA THR A 71 4.98 14.27 10.91
C THR A 71 5.01 14.30 12.44
N MET A 72 4.55 13.23 13.10
CA MET A 72 4.33 13.22 14.54
C MET A 72 5.57 12.79 15.32
N VAL A 73 6.40 11.90 14.77
CA VAL A 73 7.60 11.39 15.44
C VAL A 73 8.84 12.15 14.99
N HIS A 74 9.03 12.31 13.68
CA HIS A 74 10.21 12.97 13.11
C HIS A 74 10.05 14.48 12.89
N LYS A 75 8.86 15.04 13.13
CA LYS A 75 8.56 16.48 12.98
C LYS A 75 8.83 17.03 11.58
N ALA A 76 8.75 16.18 10.56
CA ALA A 76 8.77 16.62 9.17
C ALA A 76 7.48 17.35 8.83
N ALA A 77 7.51 18.16 7.77
CA ALA A 77 6.31 18.81 7.26
C ALA A 77 5.27 17.77 6.81
N GLU A 78 4.00 18.10 7.00
CA GLU A 78 2.91 17.30 6.46
C GLU A 78 2.92 17.28 4.93
N ARG A 79 2.52 16.14 4.34
CA ARG A 79 2.42 15.98 2.89
C ARG A 79 1.24 16.75 2.30
N THR A 80 0.16 16.89 3.08
CA THR A 80 -1.06 17.59 2.66
C THR A 80 -0.78 19.07 2.53
N GLN A 81 -1.01 19.63 1.33
CA GLN A 81 -0.79 21.06 1.08
C GLN A 81 -2.05 21.90 1.37
N THR A 82 -3.23 21.26 1.44
CA THR A 82 -4.50 21.90 1.70
C THR A 82 -4.88 21.79 3.17
N PRO A 83 -5.11 22.91 3.89
CA PRO A 83 -5.64 22.87 5.23
C PRO A 83 -7.00 22.17 5.26
N HIS A 84 -7.16 21.14 6.08
CA HIS A 84 -8.45 20.51 6.33
C HIS A 84 -9.08 21.14 7.58
N GLU A 85 -9.98 22.10 7.36
CA GLU A 85 -10.76 22.68 8.46
C GLU A 85 -11.81 21.67 8.96
N SER A 86 -11.74 21.31 10.23
CA SER A 86 -12.80 20.55 10.88
C SER A 86 -13.99 21.47 11.11
N LEU A 87 -15.12 21.17 10.47
CA LEU A 87 -16.37 21.84 10.80
C LEU A 87 -16.84 21.37 12.19
N PRO A 88 -17.33 22.28 13.05
CA PRO A 88 -17.95 21.89 14.30
C PRO A 88 -19.26 21.13 14.05
N PRO A 89 -19.67 20.23 14.96
CA PRO A 89 -20.93 19.52 14.83
C PRO A 89 -22.10 20.51 14.78
N VAL A 90 -22.96 20.38 13.75
CA VAL A 90 -24.21 21.16 13.63
C VAL A 90 -25.34 20.33 14.25
N PRO A 91 -26.04 20.83 15.28
CA PRO A 91 -27.18 20.14 15.87
C PRO A 91 -28.26 19.86 14.80
N ALA A 92 -28.86 18.67 14.85
CA ALA A 92 -30.02 18.35 14.02
C ALA A 92 -31.22 19.23 14.43
N LYS A 93 -32.00 19.67 13.44
CA LYS A 93 -33.26 20.41 13.64
C LYS A 93 -34.41 19.48 14.01
#